data_AF-A0A9E3BGA8-F1
#
_entry.id   AF-A0A9E3BGA8-F1
#
_cell.length_a   1.000
_cell.length_b   1.000
_cell.length_c   1.000
_cell.angle_alpha   90.00
_cell.angle_beta   90.00
_cell.angle_gamma   90.00
#
_symmetry.space_group_name_H-M   'P 1'
#
loop_
_entity.id
_entity.type
_entity.pdbx_description
1 polymer ?
#
loop_
_entity_poly.entity_id
_entity_poly.type
_entity_poly.pdbx_seq_one_letter_code
_entity_poly.pdbx_strand_id
1 'polypeptide(L)'
;MLDLMLALSIGISLVVLLVSLYTVEPLEFSSFPSLLLILTLFRLALNVSSTRLILSQGHAGKVIQAFGEFVIGGNYAVGMVIFLILVGINFIVITKGAGRVAEVAARFTLDAMPGKQMAIDADLGAGLIDENDARRRRQEITRQAEFYGAMDGSSKFVKGDAVAGLLIT
;
A
#
# COMPACT_ATOMS: atom_id res chain seq x y z
N MET A 1 -23.06 -8.46 -8.35
CA MET A 1 -22.39 -7.15 -8.16
C MET A 1 -21.10 -7.29 -7.35
N LEU A 2 -21.09 -8.02 -6.22
CA LEU A 2 -19.86 -8.23 -5.44
C LEU A 2 -18.71 -8.82 -6.27
N ASP A 3 -18.97 -9.86 -7.08
CA ASP A 3 -17.96 -10.46 -7.97
C ASP A 3 -17.30 -9.44 -8.91
N LEU A 4 -18.08 -8.50 -9.47
CA LEU A 4 -17.56 -7.44 -10.34
C LEU A 4 -16.66 -6.49 -9.56
N MET A 5 -17.04 -6.12 -8.33
CA MET A 5 -16.25 -5.23 -7.49
C MET A 5 -14.97 -5.90 -6.99
N LEU A 6 -15.00 -7.20 -6.69
CA LEU A 6 -13.82 -7.99 -6.36
C LEU A 6 -12.86 -8.06 -7.57
N ALA A 7 -13.38 -8.37 -8.75
CA ALA A 7 -12.57 -8.39 -9.98
C ALA A 7 -11.96 -7.01 -10.27
N LEU A 8 -12.72 -5.93 -10.08
CA LEU A 8 -12.23 -4.56 -10.21
C LEU A 8 -11.14 -4.24 -9.19
N SER A 9 -11.30 -4.66 -7.93
CA SER A 9 -10.30 -4.45 -6.86
C SER A 9 -8.97 -5.12 -7.21
N ILE A 10 -9.01 -6.36 -7.71
CA ILE A 10 -7.82 -7.10 -8.17
C ILE A 10 -7.22 -6.42 -9.40
N GLY A 11 -8.05 -6.05 -10.38
CA GLY A 11 -7.61 -5.38 -11.61
C GLY A 11 -6.90 -4.06 -11.35
N ILE A 12 -7.47 -3.19 -10.51
CA ILE A 12 -6.83 -1.92 -10.15
C ILE A 12 -5.55 -2.18 -9.35
N SER A 13 -5.54 -3.15 -8.45
CA SER A 13 -4.33 -3.49 -7.69
C SER A 13 -3.19 -3.97 -8.60
N LEU A 14 -3.49 -4.72 -9.67
CA LEU A 14 -2.51 -5.12 -10.67
C LEU A 14 -2.01 -3.94 -11.52
N VAL A 15 -2.89 -3.02 -11.92
CA VAL A 15 -2.49 -1.81 -12.64
C VAL A 15 -1.56 -0.96 -11.77
N VAL A 16 -1.91 -0.75 -10.50
CA VAL A 16 -1.07 0.00 -9.57
C VAL A 16 0.28 -0.68 -9.36
N LEU A 17 0.32 -2.01 -9.27
CA LEU A 17 1.57 -2.77 -9.20
C LEU A 17 2.43 -2.54 -10.45
N LEU A 18 1.85 -2.67 -11.65
CA LEU A 18 2.57 -2.44 -12.89
C LEU A 18 3.12 -1.02 -12.97
N VAL A 19 2.29 0.00 -12.70
CA VAL A 19 2.74 1.40 -12.66
C VAL A 19 3.90 1.55 -11.69
N SER A 20 3.81 0.99 -10.48
CA SER A 20 4.88 1.08 -9.48
C SER A 20 6.20 0.41 -9.92
N LEU A 21 6.15 -0.63 -10.76
CA LEU A 21 7.34 -1.30 -11.29
C LEU A 21 8.00 -0.53 -12.44
N TYR A 22 7.24 0.30 -13.16
CA TYR A 22 7.74 1.09 -14.30
C TYR A 22 8.07 2.54 -13.96
N THR A 23 7.63 3.06 -12.82
CA THR A 23 7.97 4.41 -12.35
C THR A 23 9.45 4.49 -11.95
N VAL A 24 10.18 5.44 -12.54
CA VAL A 24 11.63 5.62 -12.28
C VAL A 24 11.85 6.60 -11.13
N GLU A 25 11.10 7.71 -11.10
CA GLU A 25 11.19 8.70 -10.03
C GLU A 25 9.96 8.67 -9.10
N PRO A 26 10.14 8.62 -7.76
CA PRO A 26 9.02 8.57 -6.82
C PRO A 26 8.00 9.71 -6.98
N LEU A 27 8.47 10.88 -7.42
CA LEU A 27 7.64 12.08 -7.63
C LEU A 27 6.71 11.97 -8.84
N GLU A 28 7.05 11.17 -9.85
CA GLU A 28 6.19 10.91 -11.01
C GLU A 28 4.89 10.23 -10.59
N PHE A 29 4.92 9.48 -9.49
CA PHE A 29 3.74 8.85 -8.91
C PHE A 29 3.29 9.51 -7.60
N SER A 30 3.34 10.84 -7.53
CA SER A 30 2.94 11.62 -6.34
C SER A 30 1.51 11.35 -5.84
N SER A 31 0.60 10.86 -6.70
CA SER A 31 -0.78 10.48 -6.34
C SER A 31 -0.89 9.10 -5.66
N PHE A 32 0.19 8.32 -5.62
CA PHE A 32 0.20 6.96 -5.08
C PHE A 32 -0.30 6.86 -3.63
N PRO A 33 0.13 7.71 -2.67
CA PRO A 33 -0.30 7.57 -1.28
C PRO A 33 -1.82 7.72 -1.12
N SER A 34 -2.43 8.66 -1.85
CA SER A 34 -3.87 8.89 -1.83
C SER A 34 -4.65 7.78 -2.52
N LEU A 35 -4.15 7.29 -3.67
CA LEU A 35 -4.74 6.14 -4.36
C LEU A 35 -4.74 4.89 -3.48
N LEU A 36 -3.63 4.64 -2.79
CA LEU A 36 -3.47 3.52 -1.90
C LEU A 36 -4.47 3.59 -0.73
N LEU A 37 -4.71 4.77 -0.14
CA LEU A 37 -5.76 4.96 0.88
C LEU A 37 -7.16 4.60 0.36
N ILE A 38 -7.53 5.11 -0.82
CA ILE A 38 -8.85 4.86 -1.42
C ILE A 38 -9.02 3.37 -1.73
N LEU A 39 -8.01 2.73 -2.31
CA LEU A 39 -8.06 1.30 -2.62
C LEU A 39 -8.17 0.44 -1.37
N THR A 40 -7.48 0.83 -0.30
CA THR A 40 -7.54 0.13 0.99
C THR A 40 -8.94 0.23 1.59
N LEU A 41 -9.53 1.43 1.63
CA LEU A 41 -10.91 1.63 2.07
C LEU A 41 -11.92 0.85 1.22
N PHE A 42 -11.71 0.82 -0.09
CA PHE A 42 -12.54 0.04 -1.01
C PHE A 42 -12.46 -1.46 -0.69
N ARG A 43 -11.25 -2.01 -0.45
CA ARG A 43 -11.08 -3.39 -0.01
C ARG A 43 -11.78 -3.67 1.33
N LEU A 44 -11.64 -2.77 2.31
CA LEU A 44 -12.32 -2.92 3.61
C LEU A 44 -13.84 -3.03 3.43
N ALA A 45 -14.42 -2.15 2.62
CA ALA A 45 -15.85 -2.16 2.33
C ALA A 45 -16.30 -3.48 1.68
N LEU A 46 -15.49 -4.04 0.78
CA LEU A 46 -15.74 -5.34 0.17
C LEU A 46 -15.64 -6.49 1.17
N ASN A 47 -14.66 -6.46 2.09
CA ASN A 47 -14.52 -7.46 3.15
C ASN A 47 -15.72 -7.44 4.10
N VAL A 48 -16.16 -6.26 4.54
CA VAL A 48 -17.36 -6.12 5.38
C VAL A 48 -18.61 -6.59 4.63
N SER A 49 -18.77 -6.19 3.37
CA SER A 49 -19.95 -6.56 2.56
C SER A 49 -20.00 -8.06 2.26
N SER A 50 -18.87 -8.67 1.91
CA SER A 50 -18.78 -10.11 1.64
C SER A 50 -19.04 -10.92 2.91
N THR A 51 -18.44 -10.55 4.04
CA THR A 51 -18.67 -11.19 5.34
C THR A 51 -20.15 -11.13 5.73
N ARG A 52 -20.78 -9.95 5.59
CA ARG A 52 -22.23 -9.82 5.82
C ARG A 52 -23.04 -10.77 4.93
N LEU A 53 -22.72 -10.87 3.64
CA LEU A 53 -23.43 -11.76 2.72
C LEU A 53 -23.22 -13.25 3.06
N ILE A 54 -22.00 -13.63 3.44
CA ILE A 54 -21.68 -14.99 3.91
C ILE A 54 -22.54 -15.33 5.14
N LEU A 55 -22.55 -14.45 6.15
CA LEU A 55 -23.26 -14.71 7.40
C LEU A 55 -24.78 -14.63 7.27
N SER A 56 -25.31 -13.80 6.38
CA SER A 56 -26.76 -13.61 6.23
C SER A 56 -27.41 -14.53 5.20
N GLN A 57 -26.75 -14.78 4.07
CA GLN A 57 -27.32 -15.52 2.93
C GLN A 57 -26.58 -16.83 2.64
N GLY A 58 -25.45 -17.10 3.29
CA GLY A 58 -24.61 -18.28 3.02
C GLY A 58 -23.88 -18.23 1.68
N HIS A 59 -23.99 -17.12 0.93
CA HIS A 59 -23.40 -16.98 -0.39
C HIS A 59 -22.82 -15.57 -0.59
N ALA A 60 -21.51 -15.52 -0.82
CA ALA A 60 -20.77 -14.27 -0.99
C ALA A 60 -20.65 -13.85 -2.47
N GLY A 61 -20.87 -14.76 -3.41
CA GLY A 61 -20.55 -14.57 -4.83
C GLY A 61 -19.71 -15.71 -5.38
N LYS A 62 -19.64 -15.80 -6.71
CA LYS A 62 -18.99 -16.90 -7.42
C LYS A 62 -17.48 -16.86 -7.27
N VAL A 63 -16.88 -15.67 -7.19
CA VAL A 63 -15.42 -15.52 -7.04
C VAL A 63 -14.97 -16.13 -5.72
N ILE A 64 -15.61 -15.74 -4.61
CA ILE A 64 -15.27 -16.26 -3.27
C ILE A 64 -15.55 -17.77 -3.18
N GLN A 65 -16.68 -18.23 -3.74
CA GLN A 65 -16.98 -19.67 -3.75
C GLN A 65 -15.94 -20.48 -4.53
N ALA A 66 -15.56 -20.03 -5.73
CA ALA A 66 -14.55 -20.70 -6.55
C ALA A 66 -13.17 -20.73 -5.86
N PHE A 67 -12.77 -19.63 -5.22
CA PHE A 67 -11.55 -19.60 -4.41
C PHE A 67 -11.63 -20.54 -3.19
N GLY A 68 -12.76 -20.59 -2.50
CA GLY A 68 -12.97 -21.48 -1.36
C GLY A 68 -12.89 -22.95 -1.77
N GLU A 69 -13.57 -23.35 -2.85
CA GLU A 69 -13.52 -24.71 -3.38
C GLU A 69 -12.11 -25.08 -3.83
N PHE A 70 -11.39 -24.16 -4.48
CA PHE A 70 -10.00 -24.36 -4.89
C PHE A 70 -9.05 -24.58 -3.70
N VAL A 71 -9.19 -23.80 -2.62
CA VAL A 71 -8.34 -23.90 -1.43
C VAL A 71 -8.65 -25.15 -0.61
N ILE A 72 -9.93 -25.50 -0.48
CA ILE A 72 -10.36 -26.65 0.33
C ILE A 72 -10.05 -27.97 -0.39
N GLY A 73 -10.09 -28.00 -1.73
CA GLY A 73 -9.76 -29.19 -2.52
C GLY A 73 -10.58 -30.44 -2.14
N GLY A 74 -11.78 -30.24 -1.58
CA GLY A 74 -12.65 -31.31 -1.06
C GLY A 74 -12.37 -31.77 0.38
N ASN A 75 -11.33 -31.25 1.05
CA ASN A 75 -11.01 -31.58 2.44
C ASN A 75 -10.95 -30.32 3.34
N TYR A 76 -11.97 -30.14 4.16
CA TYR A 76 -12.08 -29.01 5.10
C TYR A 76 -10.89 -28.89 6.06
N ALA A 77 -10.27 -30.00 6.48
CA ALA A 77 -9.10 -29.96 7.35
C ALA A 77 -7.88 -29.38 6.62
N VAL A 78 -7.66 -29.77 5.36
CA VAL A 78 -6.58 -29.20 4.53
C VAL A 78 -6.84 -27.71 4.28
N GLY A 79 -8.09 -27.36 3.94
CA GLY A 79 -8.48 -25.96 3.75
C GLY A 79 -8.23 -25.10 4.99
N MET A 80 -8.53 -25.61 6.19
CA MET A 80 -8.28 -24.91 7.46
C MET A 80 -6.78 -24.70 7.72
N VAL A 81 -5.95 -25.70 7.45
CA VAL A 81 -4.48 -25.58 7.58
C VAL A 81 -3.95 -24.53 6.60
N ILE A 82 -4.37 -24.55 5.34
CA ILE A 82 -3.94 -23.56 4.33
C ILE A 82 -4.40 -22.16 4.74
N PHE A 83 -5.65 -22.01 5.22
CA PHE A 83 -6.16 -20.74 5.72
C PHE A 83 -5.29 -20.18 6.84
N LEU A 84 -4.94 -20.98 7.85
CA LEU A 84 -4.07 -20.54 8.96
C LEU A 84 -2.67 -20.13 8.46
N ILE A 85 -2.11 -20.85 7.48
CA ILE A 85 -0.82 -20.48 6.87
C ILE A 85 -0.94 -19.13 6.15
N LEU A 86 -1.97 -18.94 5.32
CA LEU A 86 -2.19 -17.70 4.58
C LEU A 86 -2.41 -16.52 5.52
N VAL A 87 -3.21 -16.69 6.57
CA VAL A 87 -3.44 -15.68 7.61
C VAL A 87 -2.13 -15.35 8.34
N GLY A 88 -1.34 -16.37 8.70
CA GLY A 88 -0.04 -16.19 9.33
C GLY A 88 0.95 -15.42 8.45
N ILE A 89 1.05 -15.76 7.17
CA ILE A 89 1.88 -15.05 6.18
C ILE A 89 1.40 -13.60 6.03
N ASN A 90 0.10 -13.39 5.84
CA ASN A 90 -0.46 -12.05 5.66
C ASN A 90 -0.16 -11.15 6.87
N PHE A 91 -0.40 -11.65 8.08
CA PHE A 91 -0.26 -10.85 9.30
C PHE A 91 1.20 -10.66 9.73
N ILE A 92 1.95 -11.76 9.86
CA ILE A 92 3.29 -11.73 10.46
C ILE A 92 4.33 -11.28 9.44
N VAL A 93 4.24 -11.76 8.20
CA VAL A 93 5.28 -11.48 7.19
C VAL A 93 4.94 -10.21 6.44
N ILE A 94 3.76 -10.13 5.83
CA ILE A 94 3.41 -9.02 4.94
C ILE A 94 3.12 -7.77 5.75
N THR A 95 2.11 -7.78 6.63
CA THR A 95 1.65 -6.58 7.34
C THR A 95 2.72 -6.02 8.30
N LYS A 96 3.34 -6.86 9.13
CA LYS A 96 4.41 -6.40 10.04
C LYS A 96 5.71 -6.09 9.30
N GLY A 97 6.06 -6.85 8.27
CA GLY A 97 7.28 -6.65 7.49
C GLY A 97 7.22 -5.37 6.66
N ALA A 98 6.16 -5.20 5.86
CA ALA A 98 5.99 -4.03 5.01
C ALA A 98 5.94 -2.72 5.81
N GLY A 99 5.27 -2.71 6.97
CA GLY A 99 5.22 -1.53 7.83
C GLY A 99 6.59 -1.07 8.31
N ARG A 100 7.46 -1.99 8.73
CA ARG A 100 8.82 -1.67 9.18
C ARG A 100 9.68 -1.14 8.03
N VAL A 101 9.60 -1.76 6.86
CA VAL A 101 10.37 -1.33 5.69
C VAL A 101 9.93 0.06 5.23
N ALA A 102 8.62 0.32 5.18
CA ALA A 102 8.07 1.62 4.78
C ALA A 102 8.43 2.74 5.77
N GLU A 103 8.27 2.50 7.07
CA GLU A 103 8.62 3.47 8.12
C GLU A 103 10.11 3.84 8.08
N VAL A 104 10.97 2.82 7.97
CA VAL A 104 12.42 3.01 7.94
C VAL A 104 12.86 3.71 6.66
N ALA A 105 12.33 3.34 5.49
CA ALA A 105 12.66 3.98 4.23
C ALA A 105 12.20 5.45 4.20
N ALA A 106 10.99 5.74 4.68
CA ALA A 106 10.48 7.10 4.80
C ALA A 106 11.37 7.90 5.74
N ARG A 107 11.66 7.38 6.94
CA ARG A 107 12.48 8.07 7.93
C ARG A 107 13.90 8.36 7.45
N PHE A 108 14.59 7.39 6.85
CA PHE A 108 15.92 7.63 6.29
C PHE A 108 15.91 8.69 5.20
N THR A 109 14.87 8.71 4.36
CA THR A 109 14.76 9.71 3.29
C THR A 109 14.46 11.09 3.85
N LEU A 110 13.62 11.18 4.89
CA LEU A 110 13.31 12.44 5.57
C LEU A 110 14.52 12.97 6.37
N ASP A 111 15.23 12.11 7.09
CA ASP A 111 16.42 12.46 7.87
C ASP A 111 17.59 12.94 6.99
N ALA A 112 17.63 12.54 5.72
CA ALA A 112 18.62 13.00 4.75
C ALA A 112 18.36 14.40 4.18
N MET A 113 17.17 14.98 4.39
CA MET A 113 16.79 16.26 3.77
C MET A 113 17.61 17.48 4.22
N PRO A 114 17.94 17.67 5.51
CA PRO A 114 18.81 18.75 5.93
C PRO A 114 20.17 18.70 5.21
N GLY A 115 20.74 17.50 5.04
CA GLY A 115 21.98 17.30 4.28
C GLY A 115 21.86 17.70 2.82
N LYS A 116 20.74 17.36 2.16
CA LYS A 116 20.46 17.81 0.79
C LYS A 116 20.28 19.33 0.69
N GLN A 117 19.66 19.97 1.68
CA GLN A 117 19.52 21.43 1.72
C GLN A 117 20.87 22.12 1.94
N MET A 118 21.68 21.62 2.86
CA MET A 118 23.05 22.12 3.10
C MET A 118 23.94 21.97 1.86
N ALA A 119 23.79 20.90 1.08
CA ALA A 119 24.51 20.74 -0.17
C ALA A 119 24.13 21.82 -1.21
N ILE A 120 22.85 22.18 -1.30
CA ILE A 120 22.41 23.30 -2.16
C ILE A 120 23.00 24.62 -1.68
N ASP A 121 23.03 24.86 -0.37
CA ASP A 121 23.58 26.08 0.21
C ASP A 121 25.09 26.20 -0.03
N ALA A 122 25.81 25.07 0.06
CA ALA A 122 27.23 24.99 -0.27
C ALA A 122 27.49 25.25 -1.77
N ASP A 123 26.71 24.65 -2.66
CA ASP A 123 26.82 24.86 -4.11
C ASP A 123 26.54 26.32 -4.48
N LEU A 124 25.51 26.94 -3.89
CA LEU A 124 25.17 28.35 -4.09
C LEU A 124 26.27 29.27 -3.54
N GLY A 125 26.77 28.97 -2.33
CA GLY A 125 27.86 29.72 -1.71
C GLY A 125 29.19 29.61 -2.48
N ALA A 126 29.43 28.49 -3.16
CA ALA A 126 30.58 28.27 -4.02
C ALA A 126 30.40 28.85 -5.44
N GLY A 127 29.22 29.38 -5.77
CA GLY A 127 28.89 29.91 -7.10
C GLY A 127 28.74 28.84 -8.19
N LEU A 128 28.54 27.57 -7.82
CA LEU A 128 28.33 26.45 -8.76
C LEU A 128 26.91 26.44 -9.35
N ILE A 129 25.96 27.05 -8.65
CA ILE A 129 24.56 27.20 -9.07
C ILE A 129 24.08 28.63 -8.82
N ASP A 130 23.04 29.06 -9.53
CA ASP A 130 22.38 30.35 -9.30
C ASP A 130 21.22 30.23 -8.28
N GLU A 131 20.66 31.37 -7.89
CA GLU A 131 19.56 31.44 -6.93
C GLU A 131 18.27 30.79 -7.44
N ASN A 132 18.05 30.79 -8.77
CA ASN A 132 16.87 30.18 -9.38
C ASN A 132 16.97 28.65 -9.34
N ASP A 133 18.13 28.09 -9.66
CA ASP A 133 18.44 26.67 -9.57
C ASP A 133 18.39 26.17 -8.13
N ALA A 134 18.97 26.93 -7.19
CA ALA A 134 18.87 26.63 -5.77
C ALA A 134 17.40 26.57 -5.32
N ARG A 135 16.58 27.54 -5.74
CA ARG A 135 15.14 27.56 -5.43
C ARG A 135 14.39 26.38 -6.03
N ARG A 136 14.68 26.00 -7.28
CA ARG A 136 14.08 24.84 -7.95
C ARG A 136 14.43 23.54 -7.21
N ARG A 137 15.71 23.30 -6.90
CA ARG A 137 16.16 22.10 -6.18
C ARG A 137 15.55 22.02 -4.76
N ARG A 138 15.45 23.15 -4.05
CA ARG A 138 14.77 23.19 -2.74
C ARG A 138 13.29 22.82 -2.86
N GLN A 139 12.59 23.29 -3.88
CA GLN A 139 11.19 22.89 -4.12
C GLN A 139 11.04 21.40 -4.39
N GLU A 140 11.96 20.79 -5.15
CA GLU A 140 11.98 19.34 -5.37
C GLU A 140 12.18 18.56 -4.07
N ILE A 141 13.13 18.98 -3.21
CA ILE A 141 13.32 18.38 -1.88
C ILE A 141 12.04 18.49 -1.04
N THR A 142 11.37 19.64 -1.03
CA THR A 142 10.10 19.81 -0.32
C THR A 142 9.02 18.86 -0.83
N ARG A 143 8.89 18.69 -2.16
CA ARG A 143 7.92 17.73 -2.72
C ARG A 143 8.26 16.28 -2.35
N GLN A 144 9.56 15.93 -2.31
CA GLN A 144 9.98 14.62 -1.82
C GLN A 144 9.58 14.45 -0.35
N ALA A 145 9.81 15.47 0.49
CA ALA A 145 9.40 15.48 1.89
C ALA A 145 7.92 15.12 2.07
N GLU A 146 7.06 15.84 1.35
CA GLU A 146 5.61 15.69 1.40
C GLU A 146 5.19 14.29 0.92
N PHE A 147 5.78 13.80 -0.16
CA PHE A 147 5.51 12.46 -0.68
C PHE A 147 5.86 11.36 0.32
N TYR A 148 7.09 11.38 0.88
CA TYR A 148 7.52 10.36 1.84
C TYR A 148 6.77 10.46 3.17
N GLY A 149 6.40 11.68 3.61
CA GLY A 149 5.53 11.88 4.76
C GLY A 149 4.12 11.31 4.55
N ALA A 150 3.52 11.57 3.39
CA ALA A 150 2.23 10.98 3.03
C ALA A 150 2.30 9.45 2.90
N MET A 151 3.40 8.93 2.34
CA MET A 151 3.66 7.49 2.22
C MET A 151 3.73 6.78 3.58
N ASP A 152 4.43 7.34 4.57
CA ASP A 152 4.47 6.79 5.93
C ASP A 152 3.07 6.72 6.55
N GLY A 153 2.30 7.81 6.43
CA GLY A 153 0.91 7.88 6.90
C GLY A 153 0.00 6.84 6.24
N SER A 154 0.00 6.78 4.91
CA SER A 154 -0.78 5.81 4.13
C SER A 154 -0.37 4.36 4.46
N SER A 155 0.91 4.08 4.66
CA SER A 155 1.41 2.73 5.00
C SER A 155 0.94 2.28 6.39
N LYS A 156 0.90 3.20 7.36
CA LYS A 156 0.32 2.93 8.69
C LYS A 156 -1.19 2.65 8.60
N PHE A 157 -1.91 3.32 7.72
CA PHE A 157 -3.33 3.04 7.47
C PHE A 157 -3.54 1.64 6.89
N VAL A 158 -2.78 1.23 5.87
CA VAL A 158 -2.84 -0.13 5.30
C VAL A 158 -2.58 -1.19 6.35
N LYS A 159 -1.63 -0.94 7.25
CA LYS A 159 -1.36 -1.85 8.37
C LYS A 159 -2.59 -2.00 9.27
N GLY A 160 -3.29 -0.91 9.57
CA GLY A 160 -4.54 -0.92 10.34
C GLY A 160 -5.66 -1.67 9.62
N ASP A 161 -5.80 -1.47 8.31
CA ASP A 161 -6.76 -2.20 7.46
C ASP A 161 -6.51 -3.70 7.46
N ALA A 162 -5.26 -4.13 7.30
CA ALA A 162 -4.92 -5.55 7.31
C ALA A 162 -5.24 -6.23 8.65
N VAL A 163 -5.10 -5.51 9.77
CA VAL A 163 -5.54 -6.00 11.09
C VAL A 163 -7.07 -6.10 11.14
N ALA A 164 -7.79 -5.08 10.64
CA ALA A 164 -9.25 -5.08 10.62
C ALA A 164 -9.80 -6.19 9.72
N GLY A 165 -9.22 -6.40 8.53
CA GLY A 165 -9.59 -7.47 7.61
C GLY A 165 -9.45 -8.86 8.23
N LEU A 166 -8.44 -9.07 9.08
CA LEU A 166 -8.21 -10.32 9.81
C LEU A 166 -9.21 -10.54 10.94
N LEU A 167 -9.78 -9.48 11.53
CA LEU A 167 -10.87 -9.59 12.50
C LEU A 167 -12.22 -9.84 11.84
N ILE A 168 -12.40 -9.36 10.61
CA ILE A 168 -13.62 -9.51 9.83
C ILE A 168 -13.73 -10.90 9.19
N THR A 169 -12.59 -11.50 8.81
CA THR A 169 -12.50 -12.79 8.08
C THR A 169 -12.23 -13.95 9.02
#